data_AF-A0A2V5QGB4-F1
#
_entry.id   AF-A0A2V5QGB4-F1
#
_cell.length_a   1.000
_cell.length_b   1.000
_cell.length_c   1.000
_cell.angle_alpha   90.00
_cell.angle_beta   90.00
_cell.angle_gamma   90.00
#
_symmetry.space_group_name_H-M   'P 1'
#
loop_
_entity.id
_entity.type
_entity.pdbx_description
1 polymer ?
#
loop_
_entity_poly.entity_id
_entity_poly.type
_entity_poly.pdbx_seq_one_letter_code
_entity_poly.pdbx_strand_id
1 'polypeptide(L)'
;MGKTVLDLAGNDPEIEIAAQCDLDDPIAPAMKNCDVAIDFSHPNAIDEICRAALEHGRSLVIGTTGHSPQQRRMIESSSHSLPIVFAS
;
A
#
# COMPACT_ATOMS: atom_id res chain seq x y z
N MET A 1 -4.32 3.77 11.88
CA MET A 1 -3.34 2.66 11.92
C MET A 1 -1.94 3.09 11.50
N GLY A 2 -1.78 3.99 10.52
CA GLY A 2 -0.46 4.42 10.01
C GLY A 2 0.59 4.76 11.09
N LYS A 3 0.25 5.57 12.10
CA LYS A 3 1.18 5.89 13.20
C LYS A 3 1.71 4.66 13.93
N THR A 4 0.86 3.66 14.20
CA THR A 4 1.28 2.41 14.86
C THR A 4 2.24 1.61 13.97
N VAL A 5 2.00 1.57 12.66
CA VAL A 5 2.91 0.92 11.70
C VAL A 5 4.26 1.63 11.68
N LEU A 6 4.26 2.97 11.66
CA LEU A 6 5.49 3.78 11.69
C LEU A 6 6.27 3.59 13.00
N ASP A 7 5.57 3.59 14.14
CA ASP A 7 6.19 3.39 15.45
C ASP A 7 6.85 2.00 15.54
N LEU A 8 6.20 0.95 15.02
CA LEU A 8 6.76 -0.40 14.99
C LEU A 8 7.95 -0.51 14.02
N ALA A 9 7.79 -0.03 12.79
CA ALA A 9 8.84 -0.07 11.76
C ALA A 9 10.08 0.74 12.18
N GLY A 10 9.89 1.92 12.79
CA GLY A 10 11.00 2.76 13.24
C GLY A 10 11.78 2.19 14.43
N ASN A 11 11.25 1.18 15.11
CA ASN A 11 11.94 0.47 16.19
C ASN A 11 12.58 -0.85 15.73
N ASP A 12 12.45 -1.20 14.44
CA ASP A 12 13.03 -2.41 13.86
C ASP A 12 14.26 -2.03 12.99
N PRO A 13 15.48 -2.47 13.34
CA PRO A 13 16.69 -2.12 12.59
C PRO A 13 16.75 -2.76 11.20
N GLU A 14 15.90 -3.74 10.89
CA GLU A 14 15.83 -4.37 9.58
C GLU A 14 14.87 -3.65 8.61
N ILE A 15 14.14 -2.63 9.08
CA ILE A 15 13.14 -1.91 8.31
C ILE A 15 13.55 -0.45 8.12
N GLU A 16 13.59 0.01 6.87
CA GLU A 16 13.74 1.42 6.51
C GLU A 16 12.40 2.03 6.11
N ILE A 17 12.03 3.15 6.72
CA ILE A 17 10.85 3.94 6.31
C ILE A 17 11.24 4.81 5.12
N ALA A 18 11.05 4.29 3.90
CA ALA A 18 11.40 5.00 2.66
C ALA A 18 10.52 6.24 2.38
N ALA A 19 9.24 6.20 2.77
CA ALA A 19 8.29 7.28 2.58
C ALA A 19 7.11 7.18 3.55
N GLN A 20 6.40 8.30 3.73
CA GLN A 20 5.10 8.38 4.41
C GLN A 20 4.16 9.16 3.50
N CYS A 21 2.92 8.69 3.38
CA CYS A 21 1.88 9.35 2.59
C CYS A 21 0.59 9.43 3.40
N ASP A 22 -0.03 10.60 3.41
CA ASP A 22 -1.37 10.84 3.94
C ASP A 22 -2.24 11.49 2.85
N LEU A 23 -3.38 12.04 3.24
CA LEU A 23 -4.30 12.72 2.36
C LEU A 23 -3.59 13.79 1.51
N ASP A 24 -3.84 13.77 0.20
CA ASP A 24 -3.30 14.67 -0.82
C ASP A 24 -1.79 14.52 -1.12
N ASP A 25 -1.09 13.58 -0.50
CA ASP A 25 0.30 13.27 -0.87
C ASP A 25 0.40 12.45 -2.16
N PRO A 26 1.42 12.71 -3.01
CA PRO A 26 1.61 11.94 -4.23
C PRO A 26 2.14 10.52 -3.93
N ILE A 27 1.40 9.50 -4.38
CA ILE A 27 1.73 8.08 -4.11
C ILE A 27 2.88 7.57 -4.99
N ALA A 28 2.91 7.95 -6.27
CA ALA A 28 3.87 7.39 -7.23
C ALA A 28 5.36 7.61 -6.84
N PRO A 29 5.81 8.81 -6.41
CA PRO A 29 7.19 9.01 -5.97
C PRO A 29 7.56 8.15 -4.76
N ALA A 30 6.64 8.00 -3.80
CA ALA A 30 6.84 7.16 -2.62
C ALA A 30 6.95 5.68 -2.99
N MET A 31 6.05 5.20 -3.85
CA MET A 31 6.04 3.81 -4.35
C MET A 31 7.32 3.46 -5.11
N LYS A 32 7.89 4.39 -5.86
CA LYS A 32 9.16 4.16 -6.57
C LYS A 32 10.31 3.83 -5.62
N ASN A 33 10.32 4.40 -4.41
CA ASN A 33 11.44 4.34 -3.48
C ASN A 33 11.31 3.28 -2.38
N CYS A 34 10.24 2.48 -2.37
CA CYS A 34 10.08 1.38 -1.42
C CYS A 34 10.08 0.00 -2.10
N ASP A 35 10.29 -1.05 -1.31
CA ASP A 35 10.13 -2.44 -1.76
C ASP A 35 8.69 -2.95 -1.55
N VAL A 36 8.04 -2.46 -0.50
CA VAL A 36 6.67 -2.81 -0.11
C VAL A 36 5.93 -1.56 0.38
N ALA A 37 4.64 -1.44 0.04
CA ALA A 37 3.76 -0.42 0.59
C ALA A 37 2.71 -1.05 1.51
N ILE A 38 2.46 -0.39 2.65
CA ILE A 38 1.45 -0.80 3.64
C ILE A 38 0.31 0.21 3.61
N ASP A 39 -0.89 -0.24 3.26
CA ASP A 39 -2.08 0.58 3.13
C ASP A 39 -3.09 0.34 4.25
N PHE A 40 -3.26 1.36 5.10
CA PHE A 40 -4.35 1.50 6.05
C PHE A 40 -4.93 2.92 5.97
N SER A 41 -5.49 3.25 4.81
CA SER A 41 -6.01 4.56 4.49
C SER A 41 -7.54 4.54 4.31
N HIS A 42 -8.02 4.92 3.14
CA HIS A 42 -9.42 4.97 2.74
C HIS A 42 -9.60 4.17 1.44
N PRO A 43 -10.72 3.44 1.24
CA PRO A 43 -10.92 2.65 0.03
C PRO A 43 -10.84 3.43 -1.28
N ASN A 44 -10.91 4.77 -1.25
CA ASN A 44 -10.77 5.61 -2.44
C ASN A 44 -9.32 5.70 -2.96
N ALA A 45 -8.32 5.41 -2.12
CA ALA A 45 -6.91 5.46 -2.50
C ALA A 45 -6.45 4.18 -3.24
N ILE A 46 -7.21 3.08 -3.13
CA ILE A 46 -6.74 1.75 -3.57
C ILE A 46 -6.43 1.69 -5.06
N ASP A 47 -7.18 2.42 -5.89
CA ASP A 47 -7.01 2.40 -7.34
C ASP A 47 -5.64 3.00 -7.72
N GLU A 48 -5.25 4.10 -7.09
CA GLU A 48 -3.94 4.73 -7.30
C GLU A 48 -2.81 3.88 -6.72
N ILE A 49 -3.00 3.30 -5.53
CA ILE A 49 -2.03 2.42 -4.88
C ILE A 49 -1.74 1.20 -5.76
N CYS A 50 -2.77 0.48 -6.22
CA CYS A 50 -2.62 -0.67 -7.10
C CYS A 50 -1.94 -0.26 -8.42
N ARG A 51 -2.35 0.86 -9.02
CA ARG A 51 -1.73 1.38 -10.25
C ARG A 51 -0.25 1.66 -10.07
N ALA A 52 0.14 2.41 -9.04
CA ALA A 52 1.54 2.76 -8.78
C ALA A 52 2.38 1.52 -8.44
N ALA A 53 1.81 0.57 -7.68
CA ALA A 53 2.48 -0.67 -7.34
C ALA A 53 2.73 -1.55 -8.58
N LEU A 54 1.75 -1.65 -9.48
CA LEU A 54 1.92 -2.36 -10.76
C LEU A 54 2.98 -1.68 -11.64
N GLU A 55 2.98 -0.35 -11.71
CA GLU A 55 3.94 0.43 -12.50
C GLU A 55 5.39 0.21 -12.04
N HIS A 56 5.60 0.06 -10.73
CA HIS A 56 6.92 -0.07 -10.13
C HIS A 56 7.27 -1.50 -9.65
N GLY A 57 6.36 -2.46 -9.82
CA GLY A 57 6.53 -3.84 -9.36
C GLY A 57 6.67 -3.97 -7.83
N ARG A 58 5.94 -3.16 -7.05
CA ARG A 58 6.05 -3.13 -5.59
C ARG A 58 5.03 -4.03 -4.92
N SER A 59 5.44 -4.71 -3.86
CA SER A 59 4.53 -5.56 -3.08
C SER A 59 3.56 -4.71 -2.27
N LEU A 60 2.38 -5.25 -1.97
CA LEU A 60 1.35 -4.56 -1.18
C LEU A 60 0.93 -5.35 0.06
N VAL A 61 0.73 -4.63 1.16
CA VAL A 61 -0.01 -5.11 2.34
C VAL A 61 -1.21 -4.17 2.54
N ILE A 62 -2.42 -4.69 2.36
CA ILE A 62 -3.65 -3.90 2.37
C ILE A 62 -4.50 -4.32 3.56
N GLY A 63 -4.64 -3.41 4.52
CA GLY A 63 -5.55 -3.52 5.67
C GLY A 63 -6.72 -2.53 5.64
N THR A 64 -6.80 -1.69 4.62
CA THR A 64 -7.95 -0.81 4.38
C THR A 64 -9.23 -1.64 4.20
N THR A 65 -10.31 -1.24 4.88
CA THR A 65 -11.63 -1.89 4.79
C THR A 65 -12.58 -1.09 3.91
N GLY A 66 -13.80 -1.59 3.64
CA GLY A 66 -14.83 -0.83 2.92
C GLY A 66 -14.70 -0.79 1.39
N HIS A 67 -13.78 -1.58 0.81
CA HIS A 67 -13.65 -1.71 -0.64
C HIS A 67 -14.93 -2.21 -1.31
N SER A 68 -15.31 -1.56 -2.40
CA SER A 68 -16.40 -2.01 -3.28
C SER A 68 -16.06 -3.35 -3.96
N PRO A 69 -17.03 -4.08 -4.51
CA PRO A 69 -16.76 -5.30 -5.28
C PRO A 69 -15.84 -5.08 -6.48
N GLN A 70 -15.88 -3.89 -7.09
CA GLN A 70 -15.01 -3.54 -8.21
C GLN A 70 -13.56 -3.32 -7.75
N GLN A 71 -13.38 -2.65 -6.62
CA GLN A 71 -12.06 -2.47 -6.00
C GLN A 71 -11.46 -3.80 -5.54
N ARG A 72 -12.27 -4.69 -4.95
CA ARG A 72 -11.82 -6.05 -4.60
C ARG A 72 -11.32 -6.82 -5.82
N ARG A 73 -12.05 -6.77 -6.94
CA ARG A 73 -11.59 -7.38 -8.21
C ARG A 73 -10.29 -6.75 -8.73
N MET A 74 -10.11 -5.43 -8.55
CA MET A 74 -8.86 -4.77 -8.92
C MET A 74 -7.68 -5.27 -8.08
N ILE A 75 -7.84 -5.37 -6.76
CA ILE A 75 -6.84 -5.94 -5.85
C ILE A 75 -6.50 -7.38 -6.28
N GLU A 76 -7.53 -8.21 -6.50
CA GLU A 76 -7.35 -9.60 -6.95
C GLU A 76 -6.61 -9.67 -8.29
N SER A 77 -7.00 -8.86 -9.27
CA SER A 77 -6.32 -8.82 -10.58
C SER A 77 -4.85 -8.37 -10.47
N SER A 78 -4.56 -7.42 -9.58
CA SER A 78 -3.20 -6.92 -9.34
C SER A 78 -2.33 -8.01 -8.72
N SER A 79 -2.92 -8.87 -7.87
CA SER A 79 -2.22 -9.98 -7.21
C SER A 79 -1.67 -11.04 -8.17
N HIS A 80 -2.16 -11.08 -9.41
CA HIS A 80 -1.59 -11.94 -10.46
C HIS A 80 -0.23 -11.44 -10.99
N SER A 81 0.10 -10.16 -10.75
CA SER A 81 1.33 -9.52 -11.25
C SER A 81 2.33 -9.18 -10.14
N LEU A 82 1.86 -8.97 -8.91
CA LEU A 82 2.71 -8.63 -7.76
C LEU A 82 2.23 -9.29 -6.46
N PRO A 83 3.11 -9.49 -5.46
CA PRO A 83 2.71 -10.06 -4.17
C PRO A 83 1.77 -9.11 -3.40
N ILE A 84 0.62 -9.64 -2.97
CA ILE A 84 -0.35 -8.90 -2.15
C ILE A 84 -0.73 -9.72 -0.92
N VAL A 85 -0.60 -9.12 0.26
CA VAL A 85 -1.29 -9.56 1.47
C VAL A 85 -2.52 -8.67 1.64
N PHE A 86 -3.70 -9.27 1.62
CA PHE A 86 -4.97 -8.58 1.84
C PHE A 86 -5.69 -9.21 3.04
N ALA A 87 -5.98 -8.41 4.06
CA ALA A 87 -6.72 -8.85 5.24
C ALA A 87 -7.59 -7.70 5.77
N SER A 88 -8.92 -7.90 5.80
CA SER A 88 -9.90 -6.86 6.13
C SER A 88 -11.13 -7.44 6.82
#